data_AF-A0A1C5EUR0-F1
#
_entry.id   AF-A0A1C5EUR0-F1
#
_cell.length_a   1.000
_cell.length_b   1.000
_cell.length_c   1.000
_cell.angle_alpha   90.00
_cell.angle_beta   90.00
_cell.angle_gamma   90.00
#
_symmetry.space_group_name_H-M   'P 1'
#
loop_
_entity.id
_entity.type
_entity.pdbx_description
1 polymer ?
#
loop_
_entity_poly.entity_id
_entity_poly.type
_entity_poly.pdbx_seq_one_letter_code
_entity_poly.pdbx_strand_id
1 'polypeptide(L)'
;MSARRATEPYAATPRPTGMRKQKITNIAATTAVTTVTAVALFTLAACGTESGSGSGSGGSVQSDLPLTDVHWSVDSLTVDGKKTAAPAGASVEIGADGRASARTGCNTIGADVTVDGDTITVGDKQSTLIGCPEQLQAFEKALGGAFAGELKATVEGVEGGSAEDRRLTLTTADGDTITLTSAPPVPLAGTEWTVNALTDGATATSLPQGTDGKAHFTFGKDGSVEGNLGCNSFRGTAKVSEAAQGATEGAGEKVATITFGRLSATRKLCPGPEMALERQVQKVLEGKVTYELHHRSLTLKQADGQGLDAVAAASGK
;
A
#
# COMPACT_ATOMS: atom_id res chain seq x y z
N MET A 1 -77.04 36.03 -31.23
CA MET A 1 -76.09 37.16 -31.28
C MET A 1 -74.78 36.60 -31.84
N SER A 2 -74.59 36.63 -33.17
CA SER A 2 -73.79 37.62 -33.92
C SER A 2 -72.36 37.78 -33.39
N ALA A 3 -71.27 37.81 -34.17
CA ALA A 3 -70.91 37.45 -35.55
C ALA A 3 -69.38 37.68 -35.65
N ARG A 4 -68.68 36.94 -36.53
CA ARG A 4 -67.52 37.27 -37.42
C ARG A 4 -66.58 38.45 -37.01
N ARG A 5 -65.25 38.43 -37.20
CA ARG A 5 -64.49 38.18 -38.45
C ARG A 5 -62.97 38.27 -38.17
N ALA A 6 -62.19 37.65 -39.04
CA ALA A 6 -60.73 37.51 -39.07
C ALA A 6 -59.95 38.73 -39.60
N THR A 7 -58.62 38.78 -39.34
CA THR A 7 -57.54 39.16 -40.28
C THR A 7 -56.15 38.71 -39.75
N GLU A 8 -55.47 37.86 -40.53
CA GLU A 8 -54.00 37.63 -40.62
C GLU A 8 -53.35 38.66 -41.59
N PRO A 9 -52.04 38.65 -41.95
CA PRO A 9 -50.79 38.21 -41.28
C PRO A 9 -49.62 39.24 -41.42
N TYR A 10 -48.45 38.97 -40.80
CA TYR A 10 -47.15 39.43 -41.33
C TYR A 10 -46.09 38.31 -41.23
N ALA A 11 -45.37 38.16 -42.34
CA ALA A 11 -44.41 37.12 -42.76
C ALA A 11 -43.24 36.88 -41.78
N ALA A 12 -42.81 35.64 -41.51
CA ALA A 12 -41.95 34.72 -42.31
C ALA A 12 -40.56 35.34 -42.62
N THR A 13 -39.41 34.79 -42.22
CA THR A 13 -38.84 33.46 -42.54
C THR A 13 -37.50 33.20 -41.79
N PRO A 14 -36.97 31.96 -41.79
CA PRO A 14 -35.77 31.52 -41.05
C PRO A 14 -34.54 31.15 -41.94
N ARG A 15 -33.46 30.64 -41.29
CA ARG A 15 -32.23 29.92 -41.79
C ARG A 15 -30.94 30.77 -41.95
N PRO A 16 -29.72 30.19 -42.13
CA PRO A 16 -29.27 28.77 -42.10
C PRO A 16 -27.95 28.47 -41.34
N THR A 17 -27.70 27.17 -41.19
CA THR A 17 -26.44 26.42 -41.02
C THR A 17 -25.49 26.52 -42.24
N GLY A 18 -24.18 26.31 -42.04
CA GLY A 18 -23.33 25.69 -43.07
C GLY A 18 -21.93 26.27 -43.32
N MET A 19 -20.92 25.47 -42.96
CA MET A 19 -19.56 25.31 -43.52
C MET A 19 -19.05 26.28 -44.61
N ARG A 20 -17.80 26.76 -44.45
CA ARG A 20 -16.81 26.68 -45.53
C ARG A 20 -15.35 26.72 -45.06
N LYS A 21 -14.59 25.73 -45.51
CA LYS A 21 -13.13 25.64 -45.48
C LYS A 21 -12.51 26.77 -46.31
N GLN A 22 -11.39 27.35 -45.85
CA GLN A 22 -10.47 28.07 -46.73
C GLN A 22 -9.04 27.54 -46.55
N LYS A 23 -8.55 26.94 -47.64
CA LYS A 23 -7.14 26.68 -47.93
C LYS A 23 -6.47 28.04 -48.14
N ILE A 24 -5.28 28.23 -47.58
CA ILE A 24 -4.36 29.27 -48.04
C ILE A 24 -3.10 28.57 -48.56
N THR A 25 -2.88 28.81 -49.84
CA THR A 25 -1.81 28.30 -50.69
C THR A 25 -0.54 29.12 -50.48
N ASN A 26 0.60 28.44 -50.57
CA ASN A 26 1.96 28.98 -50.58
C ASN A 26 2.16 30.12 -51.60
N ILE A 27 2.91 31.16 -51.21
CA ILE A 27 3.68 32.00 -52.13
C ILE A 27 5.13 31.93 -51.68
N ALA A 28 5.98 31.41 -52.58
CA ALA A 28 7.42 31.44 -52.49
C ALA A 28 7.95 32.80 -52.97
N ALA A 29 8.96 33.34 -52.29
CA ALA A 29 9.90 34.30 -52.87
C ALA A 29 11.26 34.15 -52.18
N THR A 30 12.18 33.53 -52.90
CA THR A 30 13.64 33.48 -52.72
C THR A 30 14.21 34.91 -52.84
N THR A 31 15.14 35.34 -52.00
CA THR A 31 16.60 35.66 -52.20
C THR A 31 16.90 36.73 -51.13
N ALA A 32 18.06 36.91 -50.49
CA ALA A 32 19.41 36.40 -50.61
C ALA A 32 20.11 36.52 -49.24
N VAL A 33 21.22 35.80 -49.09
CA VAL A 33 22.08 35.72 -47.91
C VAL A 33 22.88 37.02 -47.71
N THR A 34 22.90 37.54 -46.48
CA THR A 34 24.03 38.30 -45.93
C THR A 34 24.23 37.89 -44.48
N THR A 35 25.37 37.27 -44.22
CA THR A 35 25.90 36.90 -42.91
C THR A 35 26.25 38.15 -42.10
N VAL A 36 25.65 38.30 -40.92
CA VAL A 36 26.19 39.12 -39.83
C VAL A 36 26.20 38.27 -38.57
N THR A 37 27.41 37.89 -38.18
CA THR A 37 27.74 37.23 -36.92
C THR A 37 27.50 38.21 -35.78
N ALA A 38 26.52 37.93 -34.92
CA ALA A 38 26.36 38.61 -33.63
C ALA A 38 26.28 37.56 -32.53
N VAL A 39 27.41 37.38 -31.84
CA VAL A 39 27.52 36.61 -30.60
C VAL A 39 26.74 37.37 -29.53
N ALA A 40 25.57 36.87 -29.16
CA ALA A 40 24.84 37.30 -27.97
C ALA A 40 24.90 36.17 -26.94
N LEU A 41 25.81 36.31 -25.97
CA LEU A 41 25.86 35.52 -24.75
C LEU A 41 24.59 35.78 -23.94
N PHE A 42 23.58 34.92 -24.10
CA PHE A 42 22.51 34.79 -23.12
C PHE A 42 22.97 33.83 -22.03
N THR A 43 23.42 34.39 -20.91
CA THR A 43 23.54 33.69 -19.64
C THR A 43 22.16 33.24 -19.21
N LEU A 44 21.79 31.98 -19.47
CA LEU A 44 20.68 31.37 -18.77
C LEU A 44 21.07 31.30 -17.30
N ALA A 45 20.33 32.06 -16.49
CA ALA A 45 20.27 31.88 -15.06
C ALA A 45 19.88 30.41 -14.80
N ALA A 46 20.82 29.63 -14.28
CA ALA A 46 20.52 28.38 -13.62
C ALA A 46 19.61 28.74 -12.43
N CYS A 47 18.33 28.37 -12.52
CA CYS A 47 17.51 28.27 -11.32
C CYS A 47 18.20 27.25 -10.41
N GLY A 48 18.68 27.73 -9.27
CA GLY A 48 19.22 26.90 -8.22
C GLY A 48 18.17 25.87 -7.81
N THR A 49 18.44 24.61 -8.11
CA THR A 49 18.04 23.53 -7.23
C THR A 49 18.83 23.72 -5.95
N GLU A 50 18.22 24.35 -4.95
CA GLU A 50 18.63 24.11 -3.57
C GLU A 50 18.38 22.63 -3.31
N SER A 51 19.42 21.82 -3.54
CA SER A 51 19.53 20.54 -2.88
C SER A 51 19.66 20.85 -1.39
N GLY A 52 18.52 20.94 -0.71
CA GLY A 52 18.46 20.81 0.73
C GLY A 52 19.11 19.48 1.06
N SER A 53 20.38 19.54 1.46
CA SER A 53 21.16 18.40 1.92
C SER A 53 20.64 18.03 3.30
N GLY A 54 19.41 17.51 3.34
CA GLY A 54 18.98 16.60 4.38
C GLY A 54 19.64 15.27 4.05
N SER A 55 20.78 15.01 4.69
CA SER A 55 21.43 13.69 4.67
C SER A 55 20.56 12.71 5.44
N GLY A 56 19.42 12.33 4.86
CA GLY A 56 18.81 11.04 5.10
C GLY A 56 19.42 10.09 4.08
N SER A 57 20.26 9.17 4.54
CA SER A 57 20.64 8.00 3.73
C SER A 57 19.40 7.11 3.62
N GLY A 58 18.45 7.51 2.78
CA GLY A 58 17.24 6.74 2.49
C GLY A 58 17.49 5.80 1.32
N GLY A 59 16.98 4.57 1.43
CA GLY A 59 16.96 3.63 0.31
C GLY A 59 16.16 4.16 -0.88
N SER A 60 16.32 3.52 -2.04
CA SER A 60 15.54 3.86 -3.24
C SER A 60 15.18 2.59 -4.01
N VAL A 61 14.02 2.58 -4.68
CA VAL A 61 13.57 1.41 -5.44
C VAL A 61 13.33 1.81 -6.90
N GLN A 62 14.05 1.16 -7.80
CA GLN A 62 13.85 1.22 -9.24
C GLN A 62 13.97 -0.20 -9.81
N SER A 63 12.84 -0.88 -10.00
CA SER A 63 12.82 -2.24 -10.52
C SER A 63 11.59 -2.50 -11.37
N ASP A 64 11.77 -3.25 -12.46
CA ASP A 64 10.66 -3.82 -13.24
C ASP A 64 10.17 -5.14 -12.64
N LEU A 65 10.86 -5.69 -11.63
CA LEU A 65 10.44 -6.87 -10.90
C LEU A 65 9.42 -6.48 -9.82
N PRO A 66 8.37 -7.29 -9.59
CA PRO A 66 7.36 -7.02 -8.57
C PRO A 66 7.88 -7.38 -7.17
N LEU A 67 8.91 -6.67 -6.71
CA LEU A 67 9.60 -6.94 -5.44
C LEU A 67 8.96 -6.21 -4.26
N THR A 68 8.42 -5.01 -4.52
CA THR A 68 7.82 -4.15 -3.49
C THR A 68 6.34 -4.42 -3.31
N ASP A 69 5.82 -4.05 -2.12
CA ASP A 69 4.41 -4.23 -1.74
C ASP A 69 3.92 -5.69 -1.88
N VAL A 70 4.87 -6.63 -1.73
CA VAL A 70 4.65 -8.06 -1.71
C VAL A 70 5.22 -8.62 -0.40
N HIS A 71 4.38 -9.36 0.33
CA HIS A 71 4.80 -10.18 1.45
C HIS A 71 5.38 -11.48 0.93
N TRP A 72 6.68 -11.59 1.08
CA TRP A 72 7.42 -12.78 0.72
C TRP A 72 7.51 -13.69 1.94
N SER A 73 6.82 -14.82 1.92
CA SER A 73 7.06 -15.88 2.91
C SER A 73 8.40 -16.52 2.61
N VAL A 74 9.28 -16.60 3.60
CA VAL A 74 10.57 -17.27 3.43
C VAL A 74 10.31 -18.78 3.44
N ASP A 75 10.68 -19.48 2.37
CA ASP A 75 10.53 -20.94 2.29
C ASP A 75 11.77 -21.63 2.87
N SER A 76 12.95 -21.20 2.43
CA SER A 76 14.21 -21.82 2.81
C SER A 76 15.42 -20.94 2.54
N LEU A 77 16.51 -21.24 3.24
CA LEU A 77 17.84 -20.70 3.03
C LEU A 77 18.76 -21.81 2.56
N THR A 78 19.68 -21.51 1.64
CA THR A 78 20.86 -22.34 1.37
C THR A 78 22.08 -21.50 1.66
N VAL A 79 22.82 -21.86 2.71
CA VAL A 79 24.06 -21.17 3.12
C VAL A 79 25.17 -22.21 3.20
N ASP A 80 26.31 -21.94 2.56
CA ASP A 80 27.45 -22.86 2.47
C ASP A 80 27.03 -24.27 1.96
N GLY A 81 26.09 -24.31 1.01
CA GLY A 81 25.53 -25.54 0.45
C GLY A 81 24.55 -26.29 1.37
N LYS A 82 24.30 -25.82 2.59
CA LYS A 82 23.32 -26.41 3.51
C LYS A 82 21.96 -25.73 3.37
N LYS A 83 20.97 -26.49 2.89
CA LYS A 83 19.57 -26.05 2.85
C LYS A 83 18.89 -26.19 4.22
N THR A 84 18.24 -25.12 4.67
CA THR A 84 17.48 -25.03 5.93
C THR A 84 16.09 -24.49 5.64
N ALA A 85 15.05 -25.22 6.05
CA ALA A 85 13.67 -24.74 5.93
C ALA A 85 13.41 -23.59 6.92
N ALA A 86 12.59 -22.63 6.52
CA ALA A 86 12.23 -21.52 7.38
C ALA A 86 11.24 -21.94 8.48
N PRO A 87 11.32 -21.32 9.67
CA PRO A 87 10.29 -21.46 10.68
C PRO A 87 8.97 -20.83 10.19
N ALA A 88 7.86 -21.30 10.75
CA ALA A 88 6.54 -20.76 10.42
C ALA A 88 6.48 -19.25 10.70
N GLY A 89 5.94 -18.48 9.74
CA GLY A 89 5.80 -17.03 9.85
C GLY A 89 7.08 -16.23 9.57
N ALA A 90 8.15 -16.86 9.09
CA ALA A 90 9.29 -16.13 8.55
C ALA A 90 8.90 -15.43 7.24
N SER A 91 9.20 -14.14 7.13
CA SER A 91 8.79 -13.33 5.99
C SER A 91 9.76 -12.19 5.71
N VAL A 92 9.70 -11.64 4.49
CA VAL A 92 10.40 -10.43 4.07
C VAL A 92 9.40 -9.53 3.35
N GLU A 93 9.48 -8.23 3.61
CA GLU A 93 8.75 -7.19 2.92
C GLU A 93 9.75 -6.11 2.48
N ILE A 94 9.58 -5.60 1.27
CA ILE A 94 10.34 -4.47 0.73
C ILE A 94 9.33 -3.39 0.39
N GLY A 95 9.43 -2.23 1.04
CA GLY A 95 8.60 -1.06 0.77
C GLY A 95 9.11 -0.27 -0.43
N ALA A 96 8.20 0.41 -1.12
CA ALA A 96 8.54 1.35 -2.18
C ALA A 96 9.39 2.55 -1.70
N ASP A 97 9.39 2.81 -0.39
CA ASP A 97 10.23 3.81 0.29
C ASP A 97 11.69 3.37 0.47
N GLY A 98 12.07 2.18 -0.02
CA GLY A 98 13.42 1.65 0.12
C GLY A 98 13.70 1.10 1.52
N ARG A 99 12.68 0.72 2.29
CA ARG A 99 12.85 0.03 3.57
C ARG A 99 12.47 -1.44 3.44
N ALA A 100 13.33 -2.32 3.94
CA ALA A 100 13.02 -3.74 4.08
C ALA A 100 12.78 -4.12 5.54
N SER A 101 11.84 -5.02 5.76
CA SER A 101 11.64 -5.69 7.04
C SER A 101 11.61 -7.20 6.86
N ALA A 102 12.21 -7.94 7.80
CA ALA A 102 12.23 -9.40 7.79
C ALA A 102 11.84 -9.95 9.16
N ARG A 103 10.90 -10.88 9.19
CA ARG A 103 10.52 -11.65 10.39
C ARG A 103 11.25 -12.98 10.36
N THR A 104 11.91 -13.33 11.46
CA THR A 104 12.72 -14.56 11.55
C THR A 104 12.03 -15.67 12.36
N GLY A 105 10.78 -15.44 12.77
CA GLY A 105 10.00 -16.30 13.66
C GLY A 105 10.14 -15.95 15.15
N CYS A 106 11.18 -15.20 15.54
CA CYS A 106 11.37 -14.74 16.92
C CYS A 106 11.66 -13.24 17.00
N ASN A 107 12.57 -12.74 16.16
CA ASN A 107 12.90 -11.33 16.05
C ASN A 107 12.45 -10.74 14.71
N THR A 108 12.53 -9.41 14.63
CA THR A 108 12.35 -8.65 13.40
C THR A 108 13.63 -7.90 13.07
N ILE A 109 14.03 -7.97 11.81
CA ILE A 109 15.17 -7.28 11.23
C ILE A 109 14.63 -6.16 10.31
N GLY A 110 15.16 -4.95 10.43
CA GLY A 110 14.90 -3.84 9.51
C GLY A 110 16.19 -3.40 8.83
N ALA A 111 16.10 -2.95 7.57
CA ALA A 111 17.21 -2.42 6.80
C ALA A 111 16.72 -1.36 5.82
N ASP A 112 17.55 -0.36 5.51
CA ASP A 112 17.36 0.42 4.29
C ASP A 112 17.95 -0.37 3.11
N VAL A 113 17.26 -0.36 1.97
CA VAL A 113 17.63 -1.10 0.76
C VAL A 113 17.61 -0.20 -0.46
N THR A 114 18.52 -0.46 -1.38
CA THR A 114 18.47 0.10 -2.73
C THR A 114 18.15 -1.01 -3.72
N VAL A 115 17.18 -0.81 -4.60
CA VAL A 115 16.83 -1.75 -5.66
C VAL A 115 17.10 -1.09 -7.00
N ASP A 116 17.94 -1.70 -7.82
CA ASP A 116 18.22 -1.27 -9.20
C ASP A 116 18.12 -2.48 -10.14
N GLY A 117 17.06 -2.51 -10.94
CA GLY A 117 16.72 -3.64 -11.80
C GLY A 117 16.51 -4.91 -10.98
N ASP A 118 17.40 -5.89 -11.16
CA ASP A 118 17.40 -7.18 -10.44
C ASP A 118 18.37 -7.21 -9.24
N THR A 119 19.06 -6.10 -8.94
CA THR A 119 19.97 -6.01 -7.81
C THR A 119 19.28 -5.37 -6.62
N ILE A 120 19.35 -6.03 -5.47
CA ILE A 120 18.99 -5.45 -4.17
C ILE A 120 20.27 -5.27 -3.36
N THR A 121 20.58 -4.04 -2.98
CA THR A 121 21.66 -3.71 -2.04
C THR A 121 21.07 -3.48 -0.66
N VAL A 122 21.34 -4.38 0.27
CA VAL A 122 20.90 -4.27 1.66
C VAL A 122 21.95 -3.53 2.49
N GLY A 123 21.54 -2.40 3.07
CA GLY A 123 22.38 -1.59 3.94
C GLY A 123 22.51 -2.13 5.36
N ASP A 124 22.82 -1.22 6.28
CA ASP A 124 22.94 -1.56 7.70
C ASP A 124 21.61 -2.07 8.27
N LYS A 125 21.72 -3.12 9.08
CA LYS A 125 20.57 -3.80 9.67
C LYS A 125 20.40 -3.44 11.14
N GLN A 126 19.15 -3.36 11.55
CA GLN A 126 18.74 -3.27 12.95
C GLN A 126 17.88 -4.48 13.27
N SER A 127 18.06 -5.09 14.46
CA SER A 127 17.26 -6.23 14.88
C SER A 127 16.74 -6.03 16.30
N THR A 128 15.56 -6.55 16.57
CA THR A 128 15.13 -6.80 17.95
C THR A 128 15.99 -7.93 18.53
N LEU A 129 16.36 -7.84 19.81
CA LEU A 129 17.18 -8.87 20.47
C LEU A 129 16.42 -9.49 21.63
N ILE A 130 15.37 -10.25 21.31
CA ILE A 130 14.66 -11.09 22.27
C ILE A 130 15.38 -12.44 22.37
N GLY A 131 15.36 -13.04 23.57
CA GLY A 131 15.91 -14.38 23.78
C GLY A 131 15.10 -15.44 23.03
N CYS A 132 15.71 -16.07 22.02
CA CYS A 132 15.06 -17.06 21.16
C CYS A 132 15.52 -18.49 21.48
N PRO A 133 14.66 -19.51 21.23
CA PRO A 133 15.11 -20.89 21.13
C PRO A 133 16.28 -21.02 20.14
N GLU A 134 17.22 -21.92 20.44
CA GLU A 134 18.46 -22.10 19.68
C GLU A 134 18.23 -22.27 18.18
N GLN A 135 17.19 -23.02 17.79
CA GLN A 135 16.88 -23.28 16.39
C GLN A 135 16.43 -22.01 15.65
N LEU A 136 15.64 -21.15 16.30
CA LEU A 136 15.20 -19.87 15.72
C LEU A 136 16.36 -18.89 15.66
N GLN A 137 17.23 -18.88 16.67
CA GLN A 137 18.43 -18.05 16.69
C GLN A 137 19.41 -18.43 15.57
N ALA A 138 19.60 -19.73 15.32
CA ALA A 138 20.46 -20.21 14.23
C ALA A 138 19.91 -19.81 12.85
N PHE A 139 18.59 -19.95 12.65
CA PHE A 139 17.94 -19.50 11.42
C PHE A 139 18.03 -17.98 11.24
N GLU A 140 17.74 -17.20 12.28
CA GLU A 140 17.85 -15.74 12.26
C GLU A 140 19.25 -15.28 11.88
N LYS A 141 20.29 -15.90 12.45
CA LYS A 141 21.68 -15.58 12.11
C LYS A 141 22.00 -15.89 10.64
N ALA A 142 21.54 -17.04 10.14
CA ALA A 142 21.75 -17.43 8.74
C ALA A 142 21.01 -16.47 7.78
N LEU A 143 19.74 -16.15 8.06
CA LEU A 143 18.96 -15.20 7.27
C LEU A 143 19.59 -13.81 7.30
N GLY A 144 19.98 -13.31 8.49
CA GLY A 144 20.60 -11.99 8.63
C GLY A 144 21.97 -11.89 7.94
N GLY A 145 22.72 -12.99 7.87
CA GLY A 145 23.96 -13.08 7.10
C GLY A 145 23.70 -13.06 5.58
N ALA A 146 22.79 -13.91 5.11
CA ALA A 146 22.45 -14.02 3.69
C ALA A 146 21.70 -12.78 3.15
N PHE A 147 20.91 -12.10 3.98
CA PHE A 147 20.19 -10.87 3.63
C PHE A 147 21.07 -9.65 3.91
N ALA A 148 22.19 -9.53 3.19
CA ALA A 148 23.19 -8.49 3.39
C ALA A 148 23.90 -8.17 2.07
N GLY A 149 24.37 -6.93 1.91
CA GLY A 149 25.16 -6.55 0.75
C GLY A 149 24.36 -6.65 -0.55
N GLU A 150 25.03 -7.00 -1.64
CA GLU A 150 24.40 -7.13 -2.95
C GLU A 150 23.77 -8.52 -3.15
N LEU A 151 22.47 -8.53 -3.49
CA LEU A 151 21.68 -9.71 -3.78
C LEU A 151 21.12 -9.62 -5.19
N LYS A 152 21.25 -10.69 -5.96
CA LYS A 152 20.57 -10.84 -7.25
C LYS A 152 19.19 -11.47 -7.05
N ALA A 153 18.17 -10.74 -7.47
CA ALA A 153 16.77 -11.15 -7.40
C ALA A 153 16.35 -11.84 -8.70
N THR A 154 15.65 -12.96 -8.58
CA THR A 154 14.99 -13.63 -9.69
C THR A 154 13.55 -13.93 -9.28
N VAL A 155 12.60 -13.44 -10.08
CA VAL A 155 11.17 -13.65 -9.86
C VAL A 155 10.61 -14.56 -10.95
N GLU A 156 9.97 -15.65 -10.55
CA GLU A 156 9.37 -16.64 -11.44
C GLU A 156 7.91 -16.90 -11.04
N GLY A 157 7.09 -17.37 -11.99
CA GLY A 157 5.76 -17.87 -11.66
C GLY A 157 5.84 -19.21 -10.91
N VAL A 158 4.85 -19.50 -10.06
CA VAL A 158 4.76 -20.80 -9.39
C VAL A 158 4.05 -21.80 -10.28
N GLU A 159 4.69 -22.93 -10.60
CA GLU A 159 4.07 -24.00 -11.40
C GLU A 159 2.82 -24.55 -10.70
N GLY A 160 1.70 -24.57 -11.41
CA GLY A 160 0.40 -24.98 -10.85
C GLY A 160 -0.23 -23.97 -9.88
N GLY A 161 0.40 -22.81 -9.67
CA GLY A 161 -0.13 -21.70 -8.89
C GLY A 161 -1.08 -20.79 -9.67
N SER A 162 -1.61 -19.78 -8.99
CA SER A 162 -2.36 -18.69 -9.62
C SER A 162 -1.42 -17.81 -10.47
N ALA A 163 -1.99 -16.99 -11.36
CA ALA A 163 -1.21 -16.02 -12.15
C ALA A 163 -0.47 -14.97 -11.27
N GLU A 164 -0.86 -14.86 -10.00
CA GLU A 164 -0.30 -13.90 -9.05
C GLU A 164 0.73 -14.53 -8.12
N ASP A 165 0.83 -15.86 -8.13
CA ASP A 165 1.77 -16.62 -7.31
C ASP A 165 3.17 -16.52 -7.91
N ARG A 166 4.09 -15.96 -7.14
CA ARG A 166 5.47 -15.72 -7.53
C ARG A 166 6.43 -16.40 -6.58
N ARG A 167 7.54 -16.88 -7.13
CA ARG A 167 8.72 -17.34 -6.39
C ARG A 167 9.81 -16.30 -6.56
N LEU A 168 10.34 -15.79 -5.46
CA LEU A 168 11.51 -14.93 -5.43
C LEU A 168 12.71 -15.75 -4.95
N THR A 169 13.82 -15.68 -5.67
CA THR A 169 15.11 -16.16 -5.20
C THR A 169 16.06 -14.98 -5.10
N LEU A 170 16.65 -14.79 -3.93
CA LEU A 170 17.74 -13.83 -3.69
C LEU A 170 19.04 -14.60 -3.62
N THR A 171 20.03 -14.22 -4.43
CA THR A 171 21.32 -14.91 -4.52
C THR A 171 22.45 -13.97 -4.12
N THR A 172 23.29 -14.39 -3.19
CA THR A 172 24.51 -13.65 -2.80
C THR A 172 25.62 -13.86 -3.84
N ALA A 173 26.66 -13.01 -3.80
CA ALA A 173 27.84 -13.20 -4.66
C ALA A 173 28.56 -14.55 -4.43
N ASP A 174 28.49 -15.08 -3.21
CA ASP A 174 29.11 -16.36 -2.84
C ASP A 174 28.23 -17.59 -3.20
N GLY A 175 27.03 -17.35 -3.73
CA GLY A 175 26.10 -18.39 -4.19
C GLY A 175 25.11 -18.90 -3.13
N ASP A 176 25.05 -18.26 -1.97
CA ASP A 176 23.98 -18.52 -1.00
C ASP A 176 22.64 -18.02 -1.53
N THR A 177 21.56 -18.71 -1.18
CA THR A 177 20.22 -18.40 -1.71
C THR A 177 19.18 -18.28 -0.61
N ILE A 178 18.31 -17.27 -0.73
CA ILE A 178 17.06 -17.15 0.02
C ILE A 178 15.94 -17.41 -0.96
N THR A 179 15.14 -18.44 -0.71
CA THR A 179 13.97 -18.75 -1.54
C THR A 179 12.71 -18.31 -0.80
N LEU A 180 11.87 -17.54 -1.48
CA LEU A 180 10.64 -16.99 -0.95
C LEU A 180 9.48 -17.21 -1.93
N THR A 181 8.26 -17.28 -1.38
CA THR A 181 7.03 -17.35 -2.16
C THR A 181 6.13 -16.17 -1.78
N SER A 182 5.50 -15.53 -2.77
CA SER A 182 4.55 -14.44 -2.52
C SER A 182 3.34 -14.97 -1.77
N ALA A 183 2.96 -14.32 -0.66
CA ALA A 183 1.70 -14.61 0.01
C ALA A 183 0.67 -13.55 -0.37
N PRO A 184 -0.45 -13.93 -1.03
CA PRO A 184 -1.51 -12.97 -1.33
C PRO A 184 -2.09 -12.40 -0.01
N PRO A 185 -2.59 -11.16 -0.03
CA PRO A 185 -3.32 -10.65 1.11
C PRO A 185 -4.51 -11.49 1.49
N VAL A 186 -4.77 -11.62 2.79
CA VAL A 186 -6.00 -12.26 3.23
C VAL A 186 -7.19 -11.39 2.81
N PRO A 187 -8.33 -11.98 2.44
CA PRO A 187 -9.49 -11.21 2.06
C PRO A 187 -9.92 -10.25 3.18
N LEU A 188 -10.33 -9.02 2.85
CA LEU A 188 -10.89 -8.09 3.83
C LEU A 188 -12.15 -8.69 4.48
N ALA A 189 -13.04 -9.25 3.65
CA ALA A 189 -14.29 -9.86 4.09
C ALA A 189 -14.12 -11.34 4.41
N GLY A 190 -14.70 -11.79 5.53
CA GLY A 190 -14.57 -13.14 6.06
C GLY A 190 -13.32 -13.38 6.91
N THR A 191 -12.44 -12.39 7.01
CA THR A 191 -11.31 -12.38 7.95
C THR A 191 -11.71 -11.70 9.25
N GLU A 192 -11.37 -12.33 10.37
CA GLU A 192 -11.42 -11.67 11.68
C GLU A 192 -10.18 -10.80 11.87
N TRP A 193 -10.41 -9.52 12.10
CA TRP A 193 -9.41 -8.50 12.32
C TRP A 193 -9.33 -8.15 13.79
N THR A 194 -8.19 -8.42 14.43
CA THR A 194 -7.94 -8.10 15.84
C THR A 194 -7.18 -6.80 15.94
N VAL A 195 -7.73 -5.81 16.63
CA VAL A 195 -7.08 -4.51 16.85
C VAL A 195 -5.84 -4.71 17.70
N ASN A 196 -4.71 -4.13 17.29
CA ASN A 196 -3.44 -4.23 18.01
C ASN A 196 -2.76 -2.88 18.26
N ALA A 197 -3.20 -1.80 17.59
CA ALA A 197 -2.76 -0.45 17.88
C ALA A 197 -3.86 0.58 17.57
N LEU A 198 -3.75 1.74 18.20
CA LEU A 198 -4.54 2.92 17.92
C LEU A 198 -3.62 3.98 17.30
N THR A 199 -4.10 4.73 16.32
CA THR A 199 -3.26 5.70 15.59
C THR A 199 -3.81 7.12 15.70
N ASP A 200 -2.90 8.08 15.76
CA ASP A 200 -3.17 9.51 15.64
C ASP A 200 -2.16 10.12 14.66
N GLY A 201 -2.63 10.46 13.46
CA GLY A 201 -1.80 10.94 12.37
C GLY A 201 -0.85 9.87 11.85
N ALA A 202 0.42 9.97 12.23
CA ALA A 202 1.49 9.02 11.89
C ALA A 202 2.03 8.26 13.12
N THR A 203 1.45 8.50 14.30
CA THR A 203 1.89 7.87 15.55
C THR A 203 0.97 6.72 15.90
N ALA A 204 1.54 5.53 16.06
CA ALA A 204 0.86 4.37 16.63
C ALA A 204 1.09 4.32 18.14
N THR A 205 0.03 4.02 18.89
CA THR A 205 0.04 3.85 20.34
C THR A 205 -0.47 2.46 20.70
N SER A 206 0.20 1.81 21.64
CA SER A 206 -0.23 0.53 22.18
C SER A 206 -1.61 0.62 22.82
N LEU A 207 -2.32 -0.50 22.84
CA LEU A 207 -3.62 -0.60 23.49
C LEU A 207 -3.51 -0.40 25.01
N PRO A 208 -4.59 0.04 25.69
CA PRO A 208 -4.63 0.08 27.14
C PRO A 208 -4.23 -1.28 27.75
N GLN A 209 -3.46 -1.26 28.83
CA GLN A 209 -2.96 -2.48 29.46
C GLN A 209 -4.08 -3.47 29.78
N GLY A 210 -3.89 -4.75 29.41
CA GLY A 210 -4.85 -5.81 29.67
C GLY A 210 -6.05 -5.82 28.71
N THR A 211 -5.94 -5.12 27.58
CA THR A 211 -6.97 -5.11 26.52
C THR A 211 -6.53 -5.77 25.23
N ASP A 212 -5.30 -6.29 25.17
CA ASP A 212 -4.75 -7.02 24.03
C ASP A 212 -5.69 -8.16 23.59
N GLY A 213 -6.01 -8.18 22.29
CA GLY A 213 -6.88 -9.20 21.69
C GLY A 213 -8.36 -9.09 22.01
N LYS A 214 -8.81 -8.09 22.79
CA LYS A 214 -10.23 -7.97 23.16
C LYS A 214 -11.08 -7.32 22.07
N ALA A 215 -10.54 -6.34 21.36
CA ALA A 215 -11.22 -5.68 20.26
C ALA A 215 -10.95 -6.41 18.94
N HIS A 216 -12.00 -6.85 18.28
CA HIS A 216 -11.94 -7.55 16.99
C HIS A 216 -13.21 -7.29 16.18
N PHE A 217 -13.11 -7.43 14.86
CA PHE A 217 -14.25 -7.29 13.97
C PHE A 217 -14.07 -8.09 12.69
N THR A 218 -15.19 -8.48 12.07
CA THR A 218 -15.24 -9.21 10.81
C THR A 218 -16.16 -8.49 9.85
N PHE A 219 -15.71 -8.27 8.61
CA PHE A 219 -16.56 -7.81 7.53
C PHE A 219 -17.24 -9.00 6.86
N GLY A 220 -18.56 -8.99 6.79
CA GLY A 220 -19.34 -9.97 6.03
C GLY A 220 -19.27 -9.68 4.53
N LYS A 221 -19.36 -10.74 3.72
CA LYS A 221 -19.45 -10.62 2.25
C LYS A 221 -20.74 -9.94 1.77
N ASP A 222 -21.73 -9.83 2.66
CA ASP A 222 -23.02 -9.17 2.46
C ASP A 222 -22.99 -7.68 2.86
N GLY A 223 -21.83 -7.14 3.23
CA GLY A 223 -21.69 -5.76 3.70
C GLY A 223 -22.08 -5.56 5.16
N SER A 224 -22.24 -6.64 5.94
CA SER A 224 -22.32 -6.56 7.39
C SER A 224 -20.94 -6.34 8.02
N VAL A 225 -20.93 -5.79 9.24
CA VAL A 225 -19.73 -5.81 10.11
C VAL A 225 -20.17 -6.12 11.53
N GLU A 226 -19.43 -6.99 12.20
CA GLU A 226 -19.71 -7.36 13.58
C GLU A 226 -18.43 -7.68 14.34
N GLY A 227 -18.51 -7.66 15.67
CA GLY A 227 -17.36 -7.99 16.50
C GLY A 227 -17.52 -7.52 17.95
N ASN A 228 -16.39 -7.26 18.59
CA ASN A 228 -16.26 -6.73 19.94
C ASN A 228 -15.38 -5.48 19.93
N LEU A 229 -15.80 -4.42 20.61
CA LEU A 229 -15.06 -3.16 20.72
C LEU A 229 -14.01 -3.18 21.86
N GLY A 230 -13.88 -4.30 22.57
CA GLY A 230 -13.04 -4.49 23.75
C GLY A 230 -13.85 -4.91 24.99
N CYS A 231 -15.07 -4.37 25.13
CA CYS A 231 -16.02 -4.70 26.19
C CYS A 231 -17.36 -5.14 25.61
N ASN A 232 -17.96 -4.30 24.76
CA ASN A 232 -19.26 -4.55 24.15
C ASN A 232 -19.15 -5.16 22.76
N SER A 233 -20.06 -6.10 22.48
CA SER A 233 -20.23 -6.59 21.12
C SER A 233 -21.03 -5.58 20.30
N PHE A 234 -20.74 -5.52 19.00
CA PHE A 234 -21.42 -4.63 18.07
C PHE A 234 -21.77 -5.34 16.76
N ARG A 235 -22.76 -4.77 16.06
CA ARG A 235 -23.11 -5.11 14.68
C ARG A 235 -23.52 -3.86 13.92
N GLY A 236 -23.25 -3.83 12.62
CA GLY A 236 -23.66 -2.77 11.71
C GLY A 236 -23.48 -3.19 10.25
N THR A 237 -23.37 -2.19 9.39
CA THR A 237 -23.09 -2.36 7.97
C THR A 237 -21.83 -1.60 7.59
N ALA A 238 -21.04 -2.13 6.66
CA ALA A 238 -19.88 -1.49 6.11
C ALA A 238 -19.93 -1.58 4.57
N LYS A 239 -19.87 -0.42 3.91
CA LYS A 239 -19.77 -0.33 2.45
C LYS A 239 -18.32 -0.09 2.08
N VAL A 240 -17.68 -1.10 1.52
CA VAL A 240 -16.32 -1.01 0.97
C VAL A 240 -16.43 -0.40 -0.43
N SER A 241 -15.71 0.69 -0.69
CA SER A 241 -15.56 1.20 -2.05
C SER A 241 -14.60 0.29 -2.80
N GLU A 242 -14.94 -0.11 -4.03
CA GLU A 242 -14.02 -0.78 -4.95
C GLU A 242 -12.88 0.19 -5.34
N ALA A 243 -11.87 0.33 -4.48
CA ALA A 243 -10.53 0.66 -4.93
C ALA A 243 -9.79 -0.67 -5.05
N ALA A 244 -9.22 -0.89 -6.22
CA ALA A 244 -8.75 -2.18 -6.70
C ALA A 244 -8.03 -3.00 -5.62
N GLN A 245 -8.51 -4.23 -5.37
CA GLN A 245 -7.56 -5.31 -5.09
C GLN A 245 -6.57 -5.31 -6.27
N GLY A 246 -5.32 -4.88 -6.03
CA GLY A 246 -4.27 -4.80 -7.05
C GLY A 246 -4.25 -3.51 -7.88
N ALA A 247 -4.19 -2.34 -7.24
CA ALA A 247 -3.85 -1.11 -7.93
C ALA A 247 -2.39 -1.15 -8.41
N THR A 248 -2.18 -1.51 -9.68
CA THR A 248 -0.95 -1.19 -10.41
C THR A 248 -0.96 0.31 -10.71
N GLU A 249 0.14 0.99 -10.41
CA GLU A 249 0.28 2.44 -10.58
C GLU A 249 -0.08 2.90 -12.00
N GLY A 250 -0.81 4.01 -12.11
CA GLY A 250 -1.14 4.66 -13.38
C GLY A 250 -2.56 5.25 -13.51
N ALA A 251 -3.47 4.94 -12.57
CA ALA A 251 -4.78 5.58 -12.48
C ALA A 251 -4.84 6.41 -11.19
N GLY A 252 -5.07 7.73 -11.33
CA GLY A 252 -5.03 8.70 -10.22
C GLY A 252 -5.56 8.17 -8.90
N GLU A 253 -4.71 8.25 -7.88
CA GLU A 253 -4.85 7.86 -6.47
C GLU A 253 -6.30 7.60 -6.01
N LYS A 254 -6.85 6.43 -6.34
CA LYS A 254 -8.12 5.98 -5.79
C LYS A 254 -7.86 5.41 -4.41
N VAL A 255 -7.96 6.26 -3.40
CA VAL A 255 -7.85 5.82 -2.00
C VAL A 255 -9.01 4.88 -1.68
N ALA A 256 -8.69 3.69 -1.18
CA ALA A 256 -9.67 2.71 -0.76
C ALA A 256 -10.40 3.18 0.50
N THR A 257 -11.73 3.10 0.51
CA THR A 257 -12.54 3.61 1.63
C THR A 257 -13.57 2.60 2.11
N ILE A 258 -13.88 2.65 3.40
CA ILE A 258 -14.98 1.93 4.03
C ILE A 258 -15.91 2.96 4.63
N THR A 259 -17.21 2.86 4.33
CA THR A 259 -18.23 3.69 4.98
C THR A 259 -19.06 2.82 5.91
N PHE A 260 -18.87 3.00 7.21
CA PHE A 260 -19.66 2.39 8.24
C PHE A 260 -21.03 3.07 8.34
N GLY A 261 -22.07 2.24 8.38
CA GLY A 261 -23.41 2.65 8.75
C GLY A 261 -23.54 2.81 10.27
N ARG A 262 -24.78 2.95 10.75
CA ARG A 262 -25.02 3.00 12.19
C ARG A 262 -24.62 1.68 12.84
N LEU A 263 -23.73 1.74 13.82
CA LEU A 263 -23.37 0.61 14.66
C LEU A 263 -24.38 0.48 15.82
N SER A 264 -24.75 -0.76 16.14
CA SER A 264 -25.52 -1.11 17.32
C SER A 264 -24.63 -1.92 18.25
N ALA A 265 -24.41 -1.44 19.47
CA ALA A 265 -23.56 -2.09 20.46
C ALA A 265 -24.34 -2.45 21.73
N THR A 266 -23.90 -3.50 22.43
CA THR A 266 -24.37 -3.77 23.80
C THR A 266 -23.90 -2.67 24.76
N ARG A 267 -24.45 -2.65 25.98
CA ARG A 267 -24.10 -1.64 27.01
C ARG A 267 -23.77 -2.29 28.36
N LYS A 268 -22.81 -3.20 28.35
CA LYS A 268 -22.19 -3.77 29.55
C LYS A 268 -21.27 -2.73 30.18
N LEU A 269 -21.18 -2.79 31.50
CA LEU A 269 -20.20 -2.02 32.26
C LEU A 269 -18.94 -2.87 32.45
N CYS A 270 -17.82 -2.39 31.95
CA CYS A 270 -16.52 -3.08 32.03
C CYS A 270 -15.48 -2.21 32.75
N PRO A 271 -14.32 -2.78 33.12
CA PRO A 271 -13.20 -2.02 33.66
C PRO A 271 -12.80 -0.83 32.77
N GLY A 272 -12.26 0.21 33.40
CA GLY A 272 -11.90 1.48 32.74
C GLY A 272 -11.07 1.33 31.45
N PRO A 273 -10.00 0.52 31.41
CA PRO A 273 -9.21 0.32 30.20
C PRO A 273 -10.01 -0.23 29.01
N GLU A 274 -10.92 -1.18 29.25
CA GLU A 274 -11.76 -1.76 28.20
C GLU A 274 -12.77 -0.74 27.66
N MET A 275 -13.39 0.03 28.56
CA MET A 275 -14.30 1.10 28.17
C MET A 275 -13.59 2.26 27.45
N ALA A 276 -12.30 2.48 27.72
CA ALA A 276 -11.49 3.46 27.00
C ALA A 276 -11.17 2.97 25.58
N LEU A 277 -10.74 1.71 25.44
CA LEU A 277 -10.52 1.07 24.14
C LEU A 277 -11.80 1.09 23.29
N GLU A 278 -12.94 0.69 23.89
CA GLU A 278 -14.23 0.65 23.21
C GLU A 278 -14.62 1.98 22.57
N ARG A 279 -14.48 3.09 23.30
CA ARG A 279 -14.83 4.42 22.77
C ARG A 279 -13.95 4.81 21.59
N GLN A 280 -12.67 4.46 21.62
CA GLN A 280 -11.72 4.82 20.58
C GLN A 280 -11.94 3.98 19.32
N VAL A 281 -12.07 2.66 19.47
CA VAL A 281 -12.39 1.76 18.34
C VAL A 281 -13.75 2.14 17.75
N GLN A 282 -14.78 2.36 18.57
CA GLN A 282 -16.09 2.78 18.09
C GLN A 282 -16.00 4.06 17.27
N LYS A 283 -15.28 5.07 17.77
CA LYS A 283 -15.12 6.36 17.09
C LYS A 283 -14.48 6.18 15.71
N VAL A 284 -13.44 5.35 15.58
CA VAL A 284 -12.80 5.07 14.29
C VAL A 284 -13.77 4.37 13.32
N LEU A 285 -14.60 3.45 13.83
CA LEU A 285 -15.59 2.73 13.03
C LEU A 285 -16.88 3.54 12.77
N GLU A 286 -16.89 4.85 13.05
CA GLU A 286 -18.01 5.74 12.72
C GLU A 286 -17.75 6.51 11.42
N GLY A 287 -18.68 6.37 10.47
CA GLY A 287 -18.66 7.11 9.22
C GLY A 287 -17.67 6.55 8.20
N LYS A 288 -16.99 7.45 7.47
CA LYS A 288 -16.10 7.08 6.37
C LYS A 288 -14.65 7.06 6.82
N VAL A 289 -13.96 5.96 6.55
CA VAL A 289 -12.51 5.80 6.73
C VAL A 289 -11.84 5.50 5.40
N THR A 290 -10.57 5.87 5.28
CA THR A 290 -9.67 5.24 4.33
C THR A 290 -9.17 3.93 4.93
N TYR A 291 -8.89 2.94 4.11
CA TYR A 291 -8.28 1.70 4.58
C TYR A 291 -7.10 1.30 3.71
N GLU A 292 -6.15 0.62 4.34
CA GLU A 292 -5.03 -0.04 3.69
C GLU A 292 -5.00 -1.49 4.16
N LEU A 293 -4.95 -2.42 3.21
CA LEU A 293 -4.84 -3.84 3.47
C LEU A 293 -3.49 -4.33 2.96
N HIS A 294 -2.56 -4.51 3.88
CA HIS A 294 -1.21 -4.98 3.61
C HIS A 294 -1.08 -6.40 4.13
N HIS A 295 -1.33 -7.36 3.25
CA HIS A 295 -1.31 -8.79 3.50
C HIS A 295 -2.21 -9.27 4.64
N ARG A 296 -1.73 -9.19 5.87
CA ARG A 296 -2.43 -9.59 7.10
C ARG A 296 -2.62 -8.43 8.07
N SER A 297 -2.28 -7.22 7.66
CA SER A 297 -2.44 -5.99 8.42
C SER A 297 -3.51 -5.13 7.76
N LEU A 298 -4.41 -4.58 8.55
CA LEU A 298 -5.46 -3.67 8.15
C LEU A 298 -5.30 -2.38 8.94
N THR A 299 -5.05 -1.28 8.23
CA THR A 299 -5.05 0.06 8.82
C THR A 299 -6.34 0.77 8.40
N LEU A 300 -7.04 1.33 9.38
CA LEU A 300 -8.22 2.19 9.17
C LEU A 300 -7.92 3.59 9.67
N LYS A 301 -8.19 4.60 8.85
CA LYS A 301 -7.91 6.00 9.19
C LYS A 301 -9.07 6.92 8.86
N GLN A 302 -9.46 7.75 9.82
CA GLN A 302 -10.42 8.83 9.66
C GLN A 302 -9.74 10.09 9.11
N ALA A 303 -10.56 11.00 8.57
CA ALA A 303 -10.08 12.27 8.02
C ALA A 303 -9.43 13.19 9.07
N ASP A 304 -9.75 13.02 10.36
CA ASP A 304 -9.15 13.78 11.46
C ASP A 304 -7.81 13.21 11.94
N GLY A 305 -7.31 12.15 11.29
CA GLY A 305 -6.04 11.49 11.61
C GLY A 305 -6.16 10.34 12.60
N GLN A 306 -7.29 10.18 13.30
CA GLN A 306 -7.48 9.05 14.20
C GLN A 306 -7.69 7.76 13.43
N GLY A 307 -7.18 6.66 13.97
CA GLY A 307 -7.30 5.37 13.31
C GLY A 307 -6.98 4.22 14.23
N LEU A 308 -6.89 3.04 13.61
CA LEU A 308 -6.45 1.82 14.26
C LEU A 308 -5.70 0.96 13.27
N ASP A 309 -4.82 0.12 13.82
CA ASP A 309 -4.25 -1.01 13.12
C ASP A 309 -4.85 -2.29 13.69
N ALA A 310 -5.10 -3.24 12.79
CA ALA A 310 -5.57 -4.56 13.13
C ALA A 310 -4.79 -5.61 12.33
N VAL A 311 -4.69 -6.80 12.91
CA VAL A 311 -4.06 -7.95 12.27
C VAL A 311 -5.07 -9.07 12.08
N ALA A 312 -4.98 -9.76 10.96
CA ALA A 312 -5.80 -10.93 10.69
C ALA A 312 -5.48 -12.00 11.74
N ALA A 313 -6.50 -12.44 12.47
CA ALA A 313 -6.38 -13.51 13.45
C ALA A 313 -5.70 -14.73 12.81
N ALA A 314 -4.78 -15.36 13.53
CA ALA A 314 -4.17 -16.60 13.07
C ALA A 314 -5.29 -17.62 12.84
N SER A 315 -5.33 -18.21 11.64
CA SER A 315 -6.27 -19.29 11.33
C SER A 315 -6.13 -20.35 12.43
N GLY A 316 -7.21 -20.62 13.16
CA GLY A 316 -7.22 -21.63 14.21
C GLY A 316 -6.63 -22.95 13.69
N LYS A 317 -5.78 -23.58 14.49
CA LYS A 317 -5.19 -24.90 14.23
C LYS A 317 -6.26 -25.96 13.96
#